data_AF-A0A4Y7RTW2-F1
#
_entry.id   AF-A0A4Y7RTW2-F1
#
_cell.length_a   1.000
_cell.length_b   1.000
_cell.length_c   1.000
_cell.angle_alpha   90.00
_cell.angle_beta   90.00
_cell.angle_gamma   90.00
#
_symmetry.space_group_name_H-M   'P 1'
#
loop_
_entity.id
_entity.type
_entity.pdbx_description
1 polymer ?
#
loop_
_entity_poly.entity_id
_entity_poly.type
_entity_poly.pdbx_seq_one_letter_code
_entity_poly.pdbx_strand_id
1 'polypeptide(L)'
;MKIETDCFGMDPKEIEAARRALTENEQVAKSSLEKYLSQIKEWEYCYCANCKTIRFSSDLEATEEGVRCSKCKGYNLEAPGWVRCPHHKDSIVKCPRSGKGIVKSKYQYECHDHCYFRTT
;
A
#
# COMPACT_ATOMS: atom_id res chain seq x y z
N MET A 1 -28.30 -30.36 -39.62
CA MET A 1 -27.09 -29.54 -39.36
C MET A 1 -26.39 -30.16 -38.16
N LYS A 2 -25.32 -30.91 -38.39
CA LYS A 2 -24.49 -31.48 -37.31
C LYS A 2 -23.57 -30.36 -36.85
N ILE A 3 -23.60 -30.05 -35.57
CA ILE A 3 -22.66 -29.12 -34.96
C ILE A 3 -21.42 -29.96 -34.66
N GLU A 4 -20.46 -29.95 -35.58
CA GLU A 4 -19.12 -30.47 -35.36
C GLU A 4 -18.41 -29.54 -34.37
N THR A 5 -18.38 -29.93 -33.10
CA THR A 5 -17.47 -29.38 -32.10
C THR A 5 -16.09 -29.96 -32.33
N ASP A 6 -15.37 -29.42 -33.30
CA ASP A 6 -13.93 -29.56 -33.39
C ASP A 6 -13.27 -28.30 -32.83
N CYS A 7 -12.68 -28.44 -31.65
CA CYS A 7 -11.34 -27.96 -31.30
C CYS A 7 -11.14 -28.06 -29.77
N PHE A 8 -10.00 -28.66 -29.40
CA PHE A 8 -9.45 -28.91 -28.06
C PHE A 8 -9.98 -30.17 -27.36
N GLY A 9 -9.28 -31.29 -27.61
CA GLY A 9 -9.34 -32.51 -26.80
C GLY A 9 -8.76 -32.32 -25.40
N MET A 10 -9.38 -31.45 -24.60
CA MET A 10 -9.17 -31.39 -23.16
C MET A 10 -10.21 -32.28 -22.48
N ASP A 11 -9.77 -33.08 -21.52
CA ASP A 11 -10.66 -33.92 -20.73
C ASP A 11 -11.65 -33.02 -19.98
N PRO A 12 -12.94 -33.39 -19.84
CA PRO A 12 -13.92 -32.61 -19.07
C PRO A 12 -13.42 -32.26 -17.65
N LYS A 13 -12.58 -33.11 -17.05
CA LYS A 13 -11.93 -32.86 -15.76
C LYS A 13 -10.90 -31.73 -15.83
N GLU A 14 -10.19 -31.56 -16.94
CA GLU A 14 -9.24 -30.46 -17.16
C GLU A 14 -9.97 -29.12 -17.34
N ILE A 15 -11.12 -29.11 -18.02
CA ILE A 15 -11.97 -27.92 -18.15
C ILE A 15 -12.52 -27.49 -16.78
N GLU A 16 -12.97 -28.44 -15.97
CA GLU A 16 -13.47 -28.15 -14.62
C GLU A 16 -12.35 -27.70 -13.67
N ALA A 17 -11.15 -28.29 -13.77
CA ALA A 17 -9.98 -27.85 -13.02
C ALA A 17 -9.56 -26.43 -13.40
N ALA A 18 -9.54 -26.09 -14.69
CA ALA A 18 -9.23 -24.73 -15.16
C ALA A 18 -10.24 -23.69 -14.65
N ARG A 19 -11.54 -24.04 -14.65
CA ARG A 19 -12.59 -23.16 -14.08
C ARG A 19 -12.39 -22.91 -12.59
N ARG A 20 -12.05 -23.95 -11.81
CA ARG A 20 -11.77 -23.81 -10.37
C ARG A 20 -10.54 -22.93 -10.12
N ALA A 21 -9.45 -23.14 -10.87
CA ALA A 21 -8.25 -22.33 -10.77
C ALA A 21 -8.50 -20.83 -11.07
N LEU A 22 -9.35 -20.53 -12.06
CA LEU A 22 -9.76 -19.15 -12.34
C LEU A 22 -10.51 -18.52 -11.16
N THR A 23 -11.48 -19.25 -10.58
CA THR A 23 -12.26 -18.75 -9.43
C THR A 23 -11.41 -18.57 -8.17
N GLU A 24 -10.44 -19.45 -7.93
CA GLU A 24 -9.51 -19.35 -6.80
C GLU A 24 -8.61 -18.12 -6.96
N ASN A 25 -8.07 -17.88 -8.16
CA ASN A 25 -7.26 -16.71 -8.46
C ASN A 25 -8.05 -15.39 -8.30
N GLU A 26 -9.30 -15.35 -8.76
CA GLU A 26 -10.17 -14.17 -8.59
C GLU A 26 -10.47 -13.89 -7.10
N GLN A 27 -10.69 -14.94 -6.30
CA GLN A 27 -10.92 -14.78 -4.86
C GLN A 27 -9.67 -14.28 -4.13
N VAL A 28 -8.49 -14.79 -4.48
CA VAL A 28 -7.20 -14.34 -3.92
C VAL A 28 -6.90 -12.89 -4.30
N ALA A 29 -7.16 -12.50 -5.55
CA ALA A 29 -6.97 -11.13 -6.02
C ALA A 29 -7.91 -10.14 -5.30
N LYS A 30 -9.19 -10.50 -5.13
CA LYS A 30 -10.15 -9.69 -4.38
C LYS A 30 -9.74 -9.52 -2.92
N SER A 31 -9.37 -10.61 -2.25
CA SER A 31 -8.89 -10.59 -0.85
C SER A 31 -7.66 -9.70 -0.68
N SER A 32 -6.72 -9.77 -1.63
CA SER A 32 -5.51 -8.93 -1.63
C SER A 32 -5.85 -7.45 -1.81
N LEU A 33 -6.77 -7.11 -2.72
CA LEU A 33 -7.19 -5.73 -2.96
C LEU A 33 -7.89 -5.13 -1.73
N GLU A 34 -8.78 -5.88 -1.08
CA GLU A 34 -9.46 -5.44 0.14
C GLU A 34 -8.48 -5.18 1.29
N LYS A 35 -7.44 -6.02 1.41
CA LYS A 35 -6.35 -5.81 2.37
C LYS A 35 -5.62 -4.49 2.11
N TYR A 36 -5.25 -4.19 0.86
CA TYR A 36 -4.55 -2.95 0.53
C TYR A 36 -5.43 -1.70 0.67
N LEU A 37 -6.71 -1.78 0.35
CA LEU A 37 -7.67 -0.71 0.62
C LEU A 37 -7.80 -0.43 2.13
N SER A 38 -7.82 -1.49 2.93
CA SER A 38 -7.85 -1.37 4.40
C SER A 38 -6.55 -0.74 4.92
N GLN A 39 -5.41 -1.12 4.36
CA GLN A 39 -4.11 -0.54 4.68
C GLN A 39 -4.05 0.96 4.35
N ILE A 40 -4.59 1.40 3.21
CA ILE A 40 -4.68 2.83 2.86
C ILE A 40 -5.50 3.61 3.89
N LYS A 41 -6.62 3.03 4.35
CA LYS A 41 -7.46 3.64 5.39
C LYS A 41 -6.74 3.73 6.73
N GLU A 42 -6.05 2.66 7.14
CA GLU A 42 -5.28 2.63 8.38
C GLU A 42 -4.13 3.65 8.34
N TRP A 43 -3.44 3.77 7.22
CA TRP A 43 -2.33 4.70 7.08
C TRP A 43 -2.81 6.16 7.11
N GLU A 44 -3.93 6.48 6.47
CA GLU A 44 -4.46 7.84 6.24
C GLU A 44 -3.55 8.73 5.38
N TYR A 45 -2.24 8.62 5.58
CA TYR A 45 -1.18 9.21 4.78
C TYR A 45 0.10 8.39 4.90
N CYS A 46 1.02 8.55 3.96
CA CYS A 46 2.34 7.94 3.97
C CYS A 46 3.36 8.88 3.34
N TYR A 47 4.64 8.59 3.46
CA TYR A 47 5.67 9.33 2.73
C TYR A 47 6.02 8.61 1.43
N CYS A 48 5.99 9.31 0.29
CA CYS A 48 6.43 8.76 -0.98
C CYS A 48 7.88 9.16 -1.23
N ALA A 49 8.80 8.20 -1.19
CA ALA A 49 10.22 8.47 -1.39
C ALA A 49 10.54 8.95 -2.83
N ASN A 50 9.78 8.46 -3.82
CA ASN A 50 9.95 8.89 -5.22
C ASN A 50 9.53 10.36 -5.42
N CYS A 51 8.45 10.80 -4.78
CA CYS A 51 8.01 12.20 -4.85
C CYS A 51 8.64 13.09 -3.78
N LYS A 52 9.38 12.51 -2.82
CA LYS A 52 9.91 13.17 -1.62
C LYS A 52 8.87 14.01 -0.87
N THR A 53 7.65 13.49 -0.77
CA THR A 53 6.52 14.24 -0.19
C THR A 53 5.51 13.31 0.47
N ILE A 54 4.72 13.86 1.38
CA ILE A 54 3.62 13.16 2.06
C ILE A 54 2.46 13.00 1.06
N ARG A 55 1.89 11.80 1.01
CA ARG A 55 0.71 11.46 0.21
C ARG A 55 -0.40 11.04 1.15
N PHE A 56 -1.58 11.60 0.96
CA PHE A 56 -2.77 11.22 1.71
C PHE A 56 -3.43 10.02 1.05
N SER A 57 -4.36 9.38 1.76
CA SER A 57 -5.12 8.23 1.26
C SER A 57 -5.78 8.48 -0.11
N SER A 58 -6.21 9.71 -0.39
CA SER A 58 -6.75 10.12 -1.69
C SER A 58 -5.72 10.12 -2.83
N ASP A 59 -4.44 10.19 -2.52
CA ASP A 59 -3.34 10.10 -3.48
C ASP A 59 -2.75 8.67 -3.56
N LEU A 60 -3.33 7.69 -2.85
CA LEU A 60 -2.90 6.29 -2.85
C LEU A 60 -3.86 5.42 -3.66
N GLU A 61 -3.31 4.39 -4.28
CA GLU A 61 -4.05 3.44 -5.11
C GLU A 61 -3.69 2.02 -4.67
N ALA A 62 -4.70 1.19 -4.43
CA ALA A 62 -4.53 -0.24 -4.18
C ALA A 62 -4.49 -0.98 -5.53
N THR A 63 -3.46 -1.77 -5.75
CA THR A 63 -3.32 -2.68 -6.89
C THR A 63 -3.19 -4.11 -6.40
N GLU A 64 -3.18 -5.08 -7.32
CA GLU A 64 -2.94 -6.49 -6.98
C GLU A 64 -1.57 -6.73 -6.35
N GLU A 65 -0.59 -5.89 -6.65
CA GLU A 65 0.79 -5.99 -6.15
C GLU A 65 0.98 -5.27 -4.80
N GLY A 66 0.14 -4.27 -4.49
CA GLY A 66 0.28 -3.49 -3.26
C GLY A 66 -0.31 -2.09 -3.33
N VAL A 67 0.06 -1.27 -2.35
CA VAL A 67 -0.29 0.16 -2.32
C VAL A 67 0.76 0.95 -3.09
N ARG A 68 0.31 1.80 -4.03
CA ARG A 68 1.20 2.69 -4.79
C ARG A 68 0.75 4.14 -4.75
N CYS A 69 1.69 5.05 -5.04
CA CYS A 69 1.40 6.46 -5.23
C CYS A 69 0.66 6.67 -6.56
N SER A 70 -0.53 7.29 -6.53
CA SER A 70 -1.29 7.61 -7.75
C SER A 70 -0.55 8.56 -8.69
N LYS A 71 0.33 9.43 -8.15
CA LYS A 71 1.05 10.47 -8.91
C LYS A 71 2.27 9.95 -9.67
N CYS A 72 3.15 9.20 -9.00
CA CYS A 72 4.37 8.67 -9.62
C CYS A 72 4.26 7.19 -10.01
N LYS A 73 3.14 6.53 -9.69
CA LYS A 73 2.88 5.09 -9.89
C LYS A 73 3.92 4.16 -9.26
N GLY A 74 4.76 4.68 -8.36
CA GLY A 74 5.76 3.91 -7.63
C GLY A 74 5.21 3.32 -6.33
N TYR A 75 5.80 2.18 -5.96
CA TYR A 75 5.52 1.43 -4.72
C TYR A 75 6.43 1.82 -3.55
N ASN A 76 7.36 2.77 -3.76
CA ASN A 76 8.30 3.21 -2.74
C ASN A 76 7.62 4.19 -1.76
N LEU A 77 6.76 3.60 -0.92
CA LEU A 77 5.99 4.26 0.11
C LEU A 77 6.52 3.85 1.48
N GLU A 78 6.72 4.82 2.36
CA GLU A 78 7.07 4.59 3.74
C GLU A 78 5.82 4.71 4.60
N ALA A 79 5.51 3.63 5.33
CA ALA A 79 4.37 3.59 6.22
C ALA A 79 4.49 4.64 7.33
N PRO A 80 3.39 5.29 7.73
CA PRO A 80 3.37 6.15 8.89
C PRO A 80 3.50 5.32 10.18
N GLY A 81 3.97 5.94 11.26
CA GLY A 81 4.15 5.26 12.54
C GLY A 81 4.10 6.22 13.72
N TRP A 82 3.57 5.73 14.85
CA TRP A 82 3.44 6.52 16.07
C TRP A 82 4.80 6.68 16.75
N VAL A 83 5.25 7.92 16.91
CA VAL A 83 6.56 8.25 17.49
C VAL A 83 6.45 9.45 18.43
N ARG A 84 7.40 9.56 19.35
CA ARG A 84 7.59 10.79 20.13
C ARG A 84 8.38 11.78 19.27
N CYS A 85 7.69 12.77 18.71
CA CYS A 85 8.33 13.76 17.85
C CYS A 85 9.12 14.76 18.70
N PRO A 86 10.40 15.03 18.38
CA PRO A 86 11.18 16.03 19.11
C PRO A 86 10.59 17.45 19.06
N HIS A 87 9.79 17.77 18.04
CA HIS A 87 9.09 19.05 17.91
C HIS A 87 7.80 19.12 18.75
N HIS A 88 7.22 17.98 19.12
CA HIS A 88 6.03 17.88 19.98
C HIS A 88 6.39 17.04 21.21
N LYS A 89 7.25 17.59 22.08
CA LYS A 89 7.90 16.89 23.20
C LYS A 89 6.91 16.19 24.15
N ASP A 90 5.67 16.66 24.20
CA ASP A 90 4.62 16.19 25.11
C ASP A 90 3.59 15.27 24.44
N SER A 91 3.79 14.83 23.19
CA SER A 91 2.78 14.04 22.48
C SER A 91 3.36 12.94 21.58
N ILE A 92 2.67 11.81 21.53
CA ILE A 92 2.91 10.78 20.52
C ILE A 92 2.14 11.20 19.27
N VAL A 93 2.83 11.33 18.14
CA VAL A 93 2.26 11.75 16.87
C VAL A 93 2.52 10.69 15.80
N LYS A 94 1.62 10.57 14.83
CA LYS A 94 1.75 9.62 13.73
C LYS A 94 2.70 10.21 12.66
N CYS A 95 3.98 9.89 12.70
CA CYS A 95 4.97 10.43 11.76
C CYS A 95 4.86 9.75 10.38
N PRO A 96 4.83 10.50 9.27
CA PRO A 96 4.74 9.94 7.90
C PRO A 96 5.89 8.99 7.51
N ARG A 97 7.05 9.14 8.17
CA ARG A 97 8.24 8.30 7.96
C ARG A 97 8.52 7.34 9.12
N SER A 98 7.56 7.13 10.01
CA SER A 98 7.72 6.29 11.21
C SER A 98 8.95 6.66 12.06
N GLY A 99 9.27 7.95 12.15
CA GLY A 99 10.42 8.45 12.91
C GLY A 99 11.78 8.23 12.25
N LYS A 100 11.86 7.70 11.04
CA LYS A 100 13.08 7.81 10.23
C LYS A 100 13.39 9.30 10.07
N GLY A 101 14.64 9.66 10.35
CA GLY A 101 15.09 11.05 10.43
C GLY A 101 15.19 11.60 11.85
N ILE A 102 14.61 10.93 12.86
CA ILE A 102 14.85 11.27 14.27
C ILE A 102 16.21 10.69 14.68
N VAL A 103 17.17 11.55 14.98
CA VAL A 103 18.50 11.17 15.43
C VAL A 103 18.80 11.74 16.81
N LYS A 104 19.65 11.05 17.57
CA LYS A 104 20.13 11.51 18.87
C LYS A 104 21.39 12.36 18.65
N SER A 105 21.27 13.67 18.87
CA SER A 105 22.42 14.57 18.93
C SER A 105 23.06 14.55 20.33
N LYS A 106 24.16 15.29 20.51
CA LYS A 106 24.85 15.44 21.80
C LYS A 106 23.95 16.07 22.88
N TYR A 107 22.95 16.86 22.50
CA TYR A 107 22.13 17.65 23.42
C TYR A 107 20.65 17.24 23.44
N GLN A 108 20.09 16.78 22.31
CA GLN A 108 18.68 16.42 22.20
C GLN A 108 18.40 15.49 21.01
N TYR A 109 17.17 14.97 20.92
CA TYR A 109 16.70 14.34 19.68
C TYR A 109 16.31 15.43 18.67
N GLU A 110 16.64 15.22 17.40
CA GLU A 110 16.33 16.14 16.30
C GLU A 110 15.75 15.37 15.12
N CYS A 111 14.78 15.97 14.41
CA CYS A 111 14.17 15.37 13.23
C CYS A 111 14.69 16.08 11.97
N HIS A 112 15.54 15.41 11.18
CA HIS A 112 16.14 15.99 9.97
C HIS A 112 15.18 16.13 8.80
N ASP A 113 14.10 15.35 8.78
CA ASP A 113 13.15 15.35 7.67
C ASP A 113 12.10 16.46 7.79
N HIS A 114 12.11 17.22 8.90
CA HIS A 114 11.17 18.32 9.17
C HIS A 114 9.74 17.97 8.76
N CYS A 115 9.26 16.77 9.15
CA CYS A 115 7.95 16.28 8.74
C CYS A 115 6.86 17.31 9.10
N TYR A 116 6.42 18.08 8.11
CA TYR A 116 5.37 19.07 8.27
C TYR A 116 4.04 18.33 8.32
N PHE A 117 3.49 18.22 9.53
CA PHE A 117 2.06 17.98 9.68
C PHE A 117 1.34 19.17 9.03
N ARG A 118 0.33 18.92 8.18
CA ARG A 118 -0.55 20.00 7.77
C ARG A 118 -1.16 20.57 9.04
N THR A 119 -0.81 21.81 9.37
CA THR A 119 -1.64 22.62 10.25
C THR A 119 -3.00 22.72 9.60
N THR A 120 -4.01 22.31 10.36
CA THR A 120 -5.42 22.37 9.96
C THR A 120 -5.83 23.80 9.70
#